data_AF-W8P494-F1
#
_entry.id   AF-W8P494-F1
#
_cell.length_a   1.000
_cell.length_b   1.000
_cell.length_c   1.000
_cell.angle_alpha   90.00
_cell.angle_beta   90.00
_cell.angle_gamma   90.00
#
_symmetry.space_group_name_H-M   'P 1'
#
loop_
_entity.id
_entity.type
_entity.pdbx_description
1 polymer ?
#
loop_
_entity_poly.entity_id
_entity_poly.type
_entity_poly.pdbx_seq_one_letter_code
_entity_poly.pdbx_strand_id
1 'polypeptide(L)'
;GLVGVRGYGGGVIGRYSDLGEEFPKIEHFHTMRVNHPAGWFYTSDILRKLCDVWDKHGSGLTNMHGSTGDMVFLGCRTEALERVFSELSNDLGFDLGGSGSDLRTPSCCVGMARCEWACYDTMALTYNLTMRYQ
;
A
#
# COMPACT_ATOMS: atom_id res chain seq x y z
N GLY A 1 1.58 0.47 -17.54
CA GLY A 1 1.08 -0.91 -17.71
C GLY A 1 -0.22 -1.06 -16.98
N LEU A 2 -1.18 -1.76 -17.56
CA LEU A 2 -2.45 -2.08 -16.90
C LEU A 2 -2.33 -3.47 -16.27
N VAL A 3 -2.23 -3.51 -14.95
CA VAL A 3 -2.15 -4.72 -14.12
C VAL A 3 -2.86 -4.43 -12.79
N GLY A 4 -3.36 -5.45 -12.12
CA GLY A 4 -4.10 -5.32 -10.87
C GLY A 4 -4.47 -6.67 -10.28
N VAL A 5 -5.29 -6.66 -9.24
CA VAL A 5 -5.84 -7.84 -8.58
C VAL A 5 -7.34 -7.95 -8.88
N ARG A 6 -7.87 -9.18 -8.92
CA ARG A 6 -9.28 -9.42 -9.19
C ARG A 6 -10.17 -8.74 -8.16
N GLY A 7 -11.22 -8.09 -8.65
CA GLY A 7 -12.17 -7.34 -7.83
C GLY A 7 -11.86 -5.84 -7.73
N TYR A 8 -10.61 -5.42 -7.93
CA TYR A 8 -10.20 -4.01 -7.86
C TYR A 8 -9.78 -3.43 -9.20
N GLY A 9 -10.20 -2.19 -9.45
CA GLY A 9 -9.82 -1.41 -10.64
C GLY A 9 -8.56 -0.57 -10.45
N GLY A 10 -7.97 -0.57 -9.26
CA GLY A 10 -6.84 0.27 -8.85
C GLY A 10 -5.98 -0.38 -7.77
N GLY A 11 -5.02 0.38 -7.23
CA GLY A 11 -4.09 -0.03 -6.18
C GLY A 11 -2.73 -0.56 -6.66
N VAL A 12 -2.59 -0.86 -7.95
CA VAL A 12 -1.33 -1.32 -8.55
C VAL A 12 -0.92 -0.41 -9.70
N ILE A 13 0.32 0.08 -9.67
CA ILE A 13 0.92 0.88 -10.75
C ILE A 13 1.86 0.00 -11.57
N GLY A 14 1.40 -0.45 -12.73
CA GLY A 14 2.18 -1.25 -13.66
C GLY A 14 3.30 -0.46 -14.34
N ARG A 15 4.55 -0.90 -14.12
CA ARG A 15 5.76 -0.37 -14.76
C ARG A 15 6.61 -1.47 -15.38
N TYR A 16 7.19 -1.18 -16.54
CA TYR A 16 8.11 -2.06 -17.28
C TYR A 16 9.39 -1.30 -17.62
N SER A 17 10.53 -1.98 -17.58
CA SER A 17 11.80 -1.42 -18.07
C SER A 17 11.86 -1.48 -19.59
N ASP A 18 12.35 -0.42 -20.22
CA ASP A 18 12.67 -0.35 -21.65
C ASP A 18 13.90 -1.20 -22.02
N LEU A 19 14.74 -1.52 -21.04
CA LEU A 19 15.91 -2.39 -21.15
C LEU A 19 15.64 -3.77 -20.52
N GLY A 20 14.42 -4.29 -20.67
CA GLY A 20 14.00 -5.56 -20.06
C GLY A 20 14.87 -6.76 -20.45
N GLU A 21 15.47 -6.76 -21.64
CA GLU A 21 16.41 -7.81 -22.06
C GLU A 21 17.76 -7.72 -21.34
N GLU A 22 18.28 -6.50 -21.11
CA GLU A 22 19.54 -6.27 -20.40
C GLU A 22 19.38 -6.45 -18.88
N PHE A 23 18.23 -6.06 -18.34
CA PHE A 23 17.90 -6.13 -16.92
C PHE A 23 16.61 -6.95 -16.67
N PRO A 24 16.63 -8.26 -16.91
CA PRO A 24 15.42 -9.11 -16.89
C PRO A 24 14.72 -9.16 -15.53
N LYS A 25 15.44 -8.88 -14.43
CA LYS A 25 14.86 -8.84 -13.08
C LYS A 25 13.94 -7.64 -12.83
N ILE A 26 14.05 -6.59 -13.63
CA ILE A 26 13.20 -5.38 -13.54
C ILE A 26 12.38 -5.15 -14.81
N GLU A 27 12.33 -6.13 -15.71
CA GLU A 27 11.43 -6.13 -16.87
C GLU A 27 10.00 -5.77 -16.44
N HIS A 28 9.53 -6.38 -15.35
CA HIS A 28 8.35 -5.95 -14.61
C HIS A 28 8.80 -5.40 -13.25
N PHE A 29 8.37 -4.18 -12.92
CA PHE A 29 8.70 -3.55 -11.64
C PHE A 29 7.49 -2.79 -11.08
N HIS A 30 6.41 -3.53 -10.86
CA HIS A 30 5.12 -2.96 -10.49
C HIS A 30 5.10 -2.53 -9.03
N THR A 31 4.41 -1.43 -8.76
CA THR A 31 4.24 -0.89 -7.41
C THR A 31 2.87 -1.24 -6.86
N MET A 32 2.80 -1.79 -5.65
CA MET A 32 1.54 -2.00 -4.93
C MET A 32 1.40 -0.94 -3.85
N ARG A 33 0.25 -0.27 -3.82
CA ARG A 33 -0.11 0.66 -2.73
C ARG A 33 -0.86 -0.14 -1.68
N VAL A 34 -0.37 -0.11 -0.45
CA VAL A 34 -0.99 -0.79 0.69
C VAL A 34 -1.50 0.28 1.65
N ASN A 35 -2.77 0.18 2.02
CA ASN A 35 -3.42 1.17 2.87
C ASN A 35 -2.77 1.18 4.26
N HIS A 36 -2.62 2.36 4.84
CA HIS A 36 -1.91 2.58 6.11
C HIS A 36 -2.91 2.82 7.25
N PRO A 37 -2.57 2.48 8.50
CA PRO A 37 -3.35 2.93 9.65
C PRO A 37 -3.32 4.46 9.74
N ALA A 38 -4.47 5.07 10.05
CA ALA A 38 -4.57 6.51 10.27
C ALA A 38 -3.50 7.00 11.27
N GLY A 39 -2.81 8.10 10.95
CA GLY A 39 -1.73 8.63 11.78
C GLY A 39 -0.41 7.83 11.75
N TRP A 40 -0.29 6.81 10.90
CA TRP A 40 0.94 6.01 10.68
C TRP A 40 1.53 5.39 11.95
N PHE A 41 0.68 4.92 12.86
CA PHE A 41 1.12 4.17 14.04
C PHE A 41 1.27 2.68 13.72
N TYR A 42 2.41 2.11 14.09
CA TYR A 42 2.72 0.70 13.86
C TYR A 42 3.34 0.07 15.09
N THR A 43 3.15 -1.23 15.25
CA THR A 43 3.99 -2.06 16.10
C THR A 43 5.17 -2.61 15.29
N SER A 44 6.27 -2.93 15.95
CA SER A 44 7.40 -3.54 15.25
C SER A 44 7.08 -4.95 14.75
N ASP A 45 6.12 -5.64 15.38
CA ASP A 45 5.65 -6.97 14.95
C ASP A 45 4.98 -6.89 13.57
N ILE A 46 4.04 -5.96 13.38
CA ILE A 46 3.32 -5.86 12.12
C ILE A 46 4.22 -5.40 10.97
N LEU A 47 5.18 -4.51 11.24
CA LEU A 47 6.16 -4.09 10.23
C LEU A 47 7.05 -5.26 9.79
N ARG A 48 7.48 -6.14 10.71
CA ARG A 48 8.27 -7.32 10.33
C ARG A 48 7.47 -8.28 9.45
N LYS A 49 6.20 -8.53 9.79
CA LYS A 49 5.32 -9.37 8.97
C LYS A 49 5.09 -8.79 7.57
N LEU A 50 4.93 -7.47 7.46
CA LEU A 50 4.85 -6.79 6.16
C LEU A 50 6.14 -6.95 5.36
N CYS A 51 7.31 -6.84 6.00
CA CYS A 51 8.60 -7.13 5.36
C CYS A 51 8.69 -8.60 4.92
N ASP A 52 8.27 -9.57 5.73
CA ASP A 52 8.31 -10.99 5.39
C ASP A 52 7.50 -11.31 4.12
N VAL A 53 6.30 -10.73 3.99
CA VAL A 53 5.49 -10.84 2.76
C VAL A 53 6.21 -10.22 1.57
N TRP A 54 6.80 -9.03 1.75
CA TRP A 54 7.41 -8.30 0.65
C TRP A 54 8.76 -8.88 0.21
N ASP A 55 9.56 -9.41 1.12
CA ASP A 55 10.81 -10.12 0.80
C ASP A 55 10.54 -11.43 0.07
N LYS A 56 9.40 -12.08 0.36
CA LYS A 56 9.00 -13.34 -0.28
C LYS A 56 8.54 -13.17 -1.73
N HIS A 57 7.83 -12.08 -2.03
CA HIS A 57 7.13 -11.92 -3.32
C HIS A 57 7.55 -10.69 -4.15
N GLY A 58 8.20 -9.72 -3.52
CA GLY A 58 8.58 -8.45 -4.12
C GLY A 58 10.10 -8.26 -4.19
N SER A 59 10.52 -7.01 -4.26
CA SER A 59 11.93 -6.62 -4.36
C SER A 59 12.62 -6.42 -3.00
N GLY A 60 11.86 -6.39 -1.90
CA GLY A 60 12.31 -5.91 -0.59
C GLY A 60 12.42 -4.38 -0.47
N LEU A 61 12.24 -3.63 -1.56
CA LEU A 61 12.30 -2.16 -1.56
C LEU A 61 10.93 -1.55 -1.26
N THR A 62 10.91 -0.48 -0.48
CA THR A 62 9.69 0.22 -0.09
C THR A 62 9.86 1.73 -0.11
N ASN A 63 8.74 2.46 -0.19
CA ASN A 63 8.66 3.83 0.32
C ASN A 63 7.74 3.84 1.55
N MET A 64 8.25 4.39 2.64
CA MET A 64 7.54 4.59 3.91
C MET A 64 7.52 6.09 4.20
N HIS A 65 6.59 6.87 3.63
CA HIS A 65 5.36 6.48 2.91
C HIS A 65 5.25 7.22 1.57
N GLY A 66 4.24 6.85 0.76
CA GLY A 66 3.84 7.66 -0.39
C GLY A 66 3.22 8.99 0.06
N SER A 67 3.30 10.04 -0.77
CA SER A 67 2.80 11.38 -0.40
C SER A 67 1.31 11.45 -0.08
N THR A 68 0.50 10.53 -0.63
CA THR A 68 -0.92 10.39 -0.27
C THR A 68 -1.10 9.73 1.10
N GLY A 69 -0.20 8.80 1.45
CA GLY A 69 -0.15 8.13 2.76
C GLY A 69 0.14 6.64 2.70
N ASP A 70 -0.11 5.98 1.57
CA ASP A 70 0.08 4.53 1.40
C ASP A 70 1.49 4.06 1.76
N MET A 71 1.58 2.85 2.32
CA MET A 71 2.84 2.09 2.25
C MET A 71 3.04 1.66 0.80
N VAL A 72 4.26 1.81 0.30
CA VAL A 72 4.57 1.52 -1.10
C VAL A 72 5.48 0.31 -1.17
N PHE A 73 4.93 -0.78 -1.68
CA PHE A 73 5.68 -1.99 -2.00
C PHE A 73 6.22 -1.86 -3.43
N LEU A 74 7.52 -1.57 -3.54
CA LEU A 74 8.13 -1.05 -4.76
C LEU A 74 8.80 -2.15 -5.59
N GLY A 75 8.10 -2.67 -6.59
CA GLY A 75 8.68 -3.59 -7.55
C GLY A 75 8.34 -5.05 -7.27
N CYS A 76 7.42 -5.57 -8.06
CA CYS A 76 7.14 -7.00 -8.19
C CYS A 76 6.75 -7.30 -9.64
N ARG A 77 6.65 -8.59 -9.97
CA ARG A 77 6.14 -9.06 -11.25
C ARG A 77 4.62 -9.24 -11.21
N THR A 78 3.97 -9.28 -12.37
CA THR A 78 2.51 -9.42 -12.49
C THR A 78 1.98 -10.65 -11.75
N GLU A 79 2.69 -11.77 -11.81
CA GLU A 79 2.26 -13.05 -11.26
C GLU A 79 2.26 -13.08 -9.72
N ALA A 80 2.95 -12.11 -9.09
CA ALA A 80 3.03 -12.00 -7.64
C ALA A 80 1.87 -11.19 -7.03
N LEU A 81 1.17 -10.37 -7.82
CA LEU A 81 0.18 -9.39 -7.32
C LEU A 81 -0.92 -10.03 -6.47
N GLU A 82 -1.54 -11.09 -6.96
CA GLU A 82 -2.62 -11.80 -6.26
C GLU A 82 -2.11 -12.50 -4.98
N ARG A 83 -0.86 -12.98 -4.98
CA ARG A 83 -0.27 -13.66 -3.82
C ARG A 83 0.04 -12.67 -2.70
N VAL A 84 0.65 -11.54 -3.05
CA VAL A 84 0.90 -10.44 -2.12
C VAL A 84 -0.42 -9.95 -1.54
N PHE A 85 -1.42 -9.69 -2.39
CA PHE A 85 -2.71 -9.22 -1.92
C PHE A 85 -3.41 -10.23 -1.01
N SER A 86 -3.38 -11.52 -1.34
CA SER A 86 -3.96 -12.57 -0.48
C SER A 86 -3.29 -12.63 0.89
N GLU A 87 -1.96 -12.59 0.98
CA GLU A 87 -1.26 -12.62 2.28
C GLU A 87 -1.49 -11.33 3.09
N LEU A 88 -1.52 -10.17 2.43
CA LEU A 88 -1.85 -8.91 3.09
C LEU A 88 -3.27 -8.92 3.66
N SER A 89 -4.27 -9.29 2.86
CA SER A 89 -5.68 -9.22 3.23
C SER A 89 -6.10 -10.33 4.20
N ASN A 90 -5.78 -11.58 3.89
CA ASN A 90 -6.26 -12.72 4.67
C ASN A 90 -5.46 -12.94 5.96
N ASP A 91 -4.15 -12.67 5.96
CA ASP A 91 -3.28 -13.01 7.09
C ASP A 91 -2.95 -11.79 7.97
N LEU A 92 -2.80 -10.60 7.37
CA LEU A 92 -2.36 -9.39 8.07
C LEU A 92 -3.46 -8.33 8.25
N GLY A 93 -4.60 -8.47 7.58
CA GLY A 93 -5.70 -7.51 7.64
C GLY A 93 -5.42 -6.16 6.96
N PHE A 94 -4.47 -6.13 6.02
CA PHE A 94 -4.19 -4.95 5.19
C PHE A 94 -4.87 -5.06 3.83
N ASP A 95 -5.45 -3.95 3.39
CA ASP A 95 -6.02 -3.82 2.05
C ASP A 95 -5.13 -2.94 1.15
N LEU A 96 -5.41 -2.92 -0.15
CA LEU A 96 -4.77 -2.00 -1.08
C LEU A 96 -5.23 -0.56 -0.85
N GLY A 97 -4.37 0.38 -1.21
CA GLY A 97 -4.71 1.79 -1.35
C GLY A 97 -5.28 2.11 -2.73
N GLY A 98 -5.78 3.34 -2.91
CA GLY A 98 -6.41 3.78 -4.17
C GLY A 98 -5.42 4.24 -5.26
N SER A 99 -5.80 4.03 -6.53
CA SER A 99 -5.13 4.62 -7.70
C SER A 99 -6.04 4.63 -8.93
N GLY A 100 -5.92 5.67 -9.75
CA GLY A 100 -6.75 5.82 -10.96
C GLY A 100 -7.79 6.92 -10.77
N SER A 101 -8.95 6.77 -11.41
CA SER A 101 -10.08 7.72 -11.28
C SER A 101 -11.03 7.26 -10.17
N ASP A 102 -10.56 7.30 -8.94
CA ASP A 102 -11.19 6.75 -7.74
C ASP A 102 -11.04 7.67 -6.52
N LEU A 103 -11.68 7.30 -5.40
CA LEU A 103 -11.33 7.86 -4.09
C LEU A 103 -9.97 7.30 -3.69
N ARG A 104 -8.99 8.19 -3.53
CA ARG A 104 -7.65 7.81 -3.06
C ARG A 104 -7.64 7.60 -1.56
N THR A 105 -6.61 6.91 -1.08
CA THR A 105 -6.38 6.65 0.34
C THR A 105 -6.45 7.94 1.16
N PRO A 106 -7.47 8.11 2.02
CA PRO A 106 -7.52 9.25 2.93
C PRO A 106 -6.35 9.18 3.93
N SER A 107 -5.83 10.34 4.34
CA SER A 107 -4.81 10.45 5.37
C SER A 107 -5.11 11.63 6.30
N CYS A 108 -4.45 11.67 7.46
CA CYS A 108 -4.64 12.73 8.45
C CYS A 108 -3.36 13.00 9.24
N CYS A 109 -3.32 14.14 9.92
CA CYS A 109 -2.32 14.37 10.96
C CYS A 109 -2.53 13.43 12.17
N VAL A 110 -1.59 13.46 13.12
CA VAL A 110 -1.59 12.66 14.34
C VAL A 110 -2.82 12.93 15.24
N GLY A 111 -3.50 14.07 15.07
CA GLY A 111 -4.72 14.40 15.79
C GLY A 111 -4.58 14.34 17.31
N MET A 112 -5.66 13.92 17.95
CA MET A 112 -5.75 13.81 19.41
C MET A 112 -4.83 12.75 20.02
N ALA A 113 -4.22 11.87 19.21
CA ALA A 113 -3.30 10.86 19.73
C ALA A 113 -2.04 11.48 20.35
N ARG A 114 -1.58 12.64 19.86
CA ARG A 114 -0.38 13.30 20.39
C ARG A 114 -0.28 14.81 20.12
N CYS A 115 -1.39 15.49 19.89
CA CYS A 115 -1.42 16.95 19.69
C CYS A 115 -2.53 17.57 20.53
N GLU A 116 -2.16 18.48 21.43
CA GLU A 116 -3.06 19.24 22.31
C GLU A 116 -3.86 20.32 21.57
N TRP A 117 -3.56 20.57 20.29
CA TRP A 117 -4.30 21.50 19.43
C TRP A 117 -5.33 20.82 18.52
N ALA A 118 -5.51 19.50 18.64
CA ALA A 118 -6.48 18.78 17.83
C ALA A 118 -7.92 19.12 18.26
N CYS A 119 -8.68 19.76 17.37
CA CYS A 119 -10.06 20.17 17.64
C CYS A 119 -11.10 19.06 17.44
N TYR A 120 -10.74 17.95 16.80
CA TYR A 120 -11.59 16.76 16.63
C TYR A 120 -10.71 15.51 16.42
N ASP A 121 -11.33 14.33 16.47
CA ASP A 121 -10.64 13.06 16.25
C ASP A 121 -10.41 12.82 14.74
N THR A 122 -9.26 13.30 14.25
CA THR A 122 -8.87 13.18 12.84
C THR A 122 -8.66 11.73 12.43
N MET A 123 -8.09 10.90 13.32
CA MET A 123 -7.80 9.50 13.03
C MET A 123 -9.09 8.68 12.90
N ALA A 124 -10.05 8.88 13.81
CA ALA A 124 -11.35 8.23 13.72
C ALA A 124 -12.12 8.66 12.46
N LEU A 125 -12.12 9.94 12.11
CA LEU A 125 -12.78 10.41 10.89
C LEU A 125 -12.15 9.76 9.65
N THR A 126 -10.83 9.78 9.53
CA THR A 126 -10.10 9.19 8.40
C THR A 126 -10.38 7.70 8.28
N TYR A 127 -10.32 6.95 9.38
CA TYR A 127 -10.64 5.51 9.38
C TYR A 127 -12.10 5.27 8.93
N ASN A 128 -13.07 6.00 9.49
CA ASN A 128 -14.48 5.81 9.15
C ASN A 128 -14.79 6.13 7.68
N LEU A 129 -14.22 7.21 7.13
CA LEU A 129 -14.39 7.56 5.72
C LEU A 129 -13.72 6.54 4.80
N THR A 130 -12.54 6.05 5.19
CA THR A 130 -11.83 4.99 4.48
C THR A 130 -12.72 3.75 4.39
N MET A 131 -13.17 3.19 5.52
CA MET A 131 -14.02 1.99 5.54
C MET A 131 -15.38 2.16 4.85
N ARG A 132 -15.87 3.40 4.75
CA ARG A 132 -17.18 3.67 4.16
C ARG A 132 -17.16 3.75 2.64
N TYR A 133 -16.06 4.21 2.05
CA TYR A 133 -16.02 4.64 0.65
C TYR A 133 -14.84 4.09 -0.16
N GLN A 134 -13.88 3.43 0.48
CA GLN A 134 -12.78 2.71 -0.16
C GLN A 134 -12.89 1.25 0.25
#